data_AF-A0A7C3LPD1-F1
#
_entry.id   AF-A0A7C3LPD1-F1
#
_cell.length_a   1.000
_cell.length_b   1.000
_cell.length_c   1.000
_cell.angle_alpha   90.00
_cell.angle_beta   90.00
_cell.angle_gamma   90.00
#
_symmetry.space_group_name_H-M   'P 1'
#
loop_
_entity.id
_entity.type
_entity.pdbx_description
1 polymer ?
#
loop_
_entity_poly.entity_id
_entity_poly.type
_entity_poly.pdbx_seq_one_letter_code
_entity_poly.pdbx_strand_id
1 'polypeptide(L)'
;MGLVEIAASIAAALLVGVLTRGATRTYLLLALSILAVYWFQPAVPLRSFDFWLPSLTLAFVVLTWSITTKSDAWRTLHNRVALSIIVGVATLVDLSRYFLPDPIFTATTPPNILQYLIFAVSLAVVILLFVWLSQRQTWILFA
;
A
#
# COMPACT_ATOMS: atom_id res chain seq x y z
N MET A 1 -9.54 -18.80 8.09
CA MET A 1 -8.20 -18.58 7.50
C MET A 1 -7.35 -19.79 7.86
N GLY A 2 -6.84 -20.51 6.87
CA GLY A 2 -6.18 -21.79 7.04
C GLY A 2 -4.65 -21.72 7.05
N LEU A 3 -4.04 -22.85 7.43
CA LEU A 3 -2.60 -23.11 7.32
C LEU A 3 -2.12 -23.06 5.85
N VAL A 4 -3.02 -23.29 4.90
CA VAL A 4 -2.74 -23.33 3.47
C VAL A 4 -2.37 -21.94 2.95
N GLU A 5 -3.09 -20.90 3.35
CA GLU A 5 -2.85 -19.52 2.92
C GLU A 5 -1.50 -19.00 3.44
N ILE A 6 -1.15 -19.38 4.68
CA ILE A 6 0.15 -19.08 5.27
C ILE A 6 1.25 -19.81 4.49
N ALA A 7 1.10 -21.11 4.25
CA ALA A 7 2.08 -21.89 3.49
C ALA A 7 2.26 -21.36 2.05
N ALA A 8 1.16 -21.00 1.38
CA ALA A 8 1.18 -20.41 0.04
C ALA A 8 1.91 -19.06 0.03
N SER A 9 1.69 -18.22 1.04
CA SER A 9 2.38 -16.93 1.16
C SER A 9 3.88 -17.09 1.41
N ILE A 10 4.28 -18.05 2.26
CA ILE A 10 5.68 -18.39 2.50
C ILE A 10 6.31 -18.91 1.20
N ALA A 11 5.65 -19.84 0.51
CA ALA A 11 6.15 -20.38 -0.75
C ALA A 11 6.32 -19.29 -1.81
N ALA A 12 5.33 -18.39 -1.97
CA ALA A 12 5.41 -17.26 -2.90
C ALA A 12 6.58 -16.32 -2.56
N ALA A 13 6.76 -15.98 -1.28
CA ALA A 13 7.87 -15.13 -0.84
C ALA A 13 9.23 -15.78 -1.08
N LEU A 14 9.36 -17.09 -0.82
CA LEU A 14 10.58 -17.85 -1.09
C LEU A 14 10.87 -17.94 -2.58
N LEU A 15 9.86 -18.24 -3.41
CA LEU A 15 9.99 -18.28 -4.87
C LEU A 15 10.47 -16.93 -5.40
N VAL A 16 9.85 -15.82 -4.99
CA VAL A 16 10.33 -14.47 -5.36
C VAL A 16 11.76 -14.25 -4.89
N GLY A 17 12.08 -14.65 -3.66
CA GLY A 17 13.42 -14.52 -3.10
C GLY A 17 14.52 -15.29 -3.85
N VAL A 18 14.18 -16.45 -4.41
CA VAL A 18 15.11 -17.30 -5.17
C VAL A 18 15.20 -16.88 -6.64
N LEU A 19 14.07 -16.54 -7.26
CA LEU A 19 13.99 -16.27 -8.71
C LEU A 19 14.41 -14.84 -9.07
N THR A 20 14.37 -13.89 -8.14
CA THR A 20 14.61 -12.46 -8.44
C THR A 20 15.79 -11.87 -7.67
N ARG A 21 16.47 -10.89 -8.27
CA ARG A 21 17.69 -10.26 -7.74
C ARG A 21 17.58 -8.74 -7.77
N GLY A 22 18.38 -8.07 -6.93
CA GLY A 22 18.48 -6.61 -6.90
C GLY A 22 17.16 -5.91 -6.54
N ALA A 23 16.89 -4.76 -7.18
CA ALA A 23 15.72 -3.94 -6.90
C ALA A 23 14.38 -4.65 -7.20
N THR A 24 14.34 -5.52 -8.21
CA THR A 24 13.13 -6.28 -8.58
C THR A 24 12.63 -7.15 -7.45
N ARG A 25 13.54 -7.80 -6.71
CA ARG A 25 13.18 -8.59 -5.52
C ARG A 25 12.51 -7.72 -4.47
N THR A 26 13.08 -6.56 -4.18
CA THR A 26 12.52 -5.61 -3.20
C THR A 26 11.12 -5.15 -3.59
N TYR A 27 10.91 -4.82 -4.87
CA TYR A 27 9.62 -4.37 -5.37
C TYR A 27 8.54 -5.47 -5.35
N LEU A 28 8.90 -6.70 -5.71
CA LEU A 28 7.97 -7.83 -5.66
C LEU A 28 7.61 -8.21 -4.23
N LEU A 29 8.59 -8.20 -3.31
CA LEU A 29 8.34 -8.45 -1.90
C LEU A 29 7.47 -7.33 -1.28
N LEU A 30 7.67 -6.07 -1.69
CA LEU A 30 6.79 -4.97 -1.30
C LEU A 30 5.35 -5.21 -1.78
N ALA A 31 5.17 -5.58 -3.06
CA ALA A 31 3.85 -5.87 -3.62
C ALA A 31 3.16 -7.05 -2.90
N LEU A 32 3.89 -8.15 -2.65
CA LEU A 32 3.38 -9.30 -1.91
C LEU A 32 3.03 -8.94 -0.46
N SER A 33 3.85 -8.12 0.19
CA SER A 33 3.57 -7.64 1.54
C SER A 33 2.27 -6.85 1.61
N ILE A 34 2.02 -5.96 0.63
CA ILE A 34 0.78 -5.19 0.58
C ILE A 34 -0.42 -6.13 0.36
N LEU A 35 -0.32 -7.05 -0.59
CA LEU A 35 -1.37 -8.04 -0.85
C LEU A 35 -1.69 -8.88 0.40
N ALA A 36 -0.66 -9.28 1.15
CA ALA A 36 -0.81 -10.02 2.39
C ALA A 36 -1.63 -9.24 3.43
N VAL A 37 -1.47 -7.91 3.54
CA VAL A 37 -2.27 -7.09 4.47
C VAL A 37 -3.76 -7.16 4.14
N TYR A 38 -4.13 -7.13 2.85
CA TYR A 38 -5.53 -7.28 2.44
C TYR A 38 -6.03 -8.72 2.55
N TRP A 39 -5.18 -9.71 2.29
CA TRP A 39 -5.54 -11.12 2.30
C TRP A 39 -5.77 -11.68 3.71
N PHE A 40 -4.92 -11.28 4.67
CA PHE A 40 -4.93 -11.85 6.03
C PHE A 40 -5.78 -11.07 7.04
N GLN A 41 -6.50 -10.04 6.60
CA GLN A 41 -7.36 -9.29 7.51
C GLN A 41 -8.55 -10.15 7.96
N PRO A 42 -8.98 -10.05 9.24
CA PRO A 42 -10.22 -10.66 9.67
C PRO A 42 -11.40 -10.05 8.91
N ALA A 43 -12.36 -10.88 8.50
CA ALA A 43 -13.57 -10.38 7.84
C ALA A 43 -14.40 -9.55 8.84
N VAL A 44 -14.61 -8.28 8.53
CA VAL A 44 -15.41 -7.38 9.36
C VAL A 44 -16.75 -7.16 8.64
N PRO A 45 -17.90 -7.44 9.29
CA PRO A 45 -19.22 -7.30 8.64
C PRO A 45 -19.67 -5.83 8.48
N LEU A 46 -18.75 -4.88 8.50
CA LEU A 46 -19.00 -3.46 8.29
C LEU A 46 -18.68 -3.10 6.84
N ARG A 47 -19.61 -2.38 6.20
CA ARG A 47 -19.55 -2.08 4.77
C ARG A 47 -18.20 -1.47 4.36
N SER A 48 -17.48 -2.18 3.48
CA SER A 48 -16.20 -1.78 2.89
C SER A 48 -15.06 -1.56 3.90
N PHE A 49 -15.21 -1.93 5.18
CA PHE A 49 -14.14 -1.77 6.19
C PHE A 49 -12.93 -2.65 5.91
N ASP A 50 -13.15 -3.80 5.26
CA ASP A 50 -12.08 -4.66 4.75
C ASP A 50 -11.22 -3.96 3.67
N PHE A 51 -11.66 -2.83 3.12
CA PHE A 51 -10.83 -1.98 2.27
C PHE A 51 -10.18 -0.85 3.07
N TRP A 52 -11.00 -0.15 3.85
CA TRP A 52 -10.60 1.07 4.54
C TRP A 52 -9.49 0.84 5.56
N LEU A 53 -9.55 -0.25 6.34
CA LEU A 53 -8.57 -0.53 7.40
C LEU A 53 -7.16 -0.79 6.83
N PRO A 54 -6.97 -1.72 5.86
CA PRO A 54 -5.68 -1.87 5.19
C PRO A 54 -5.22 -0.58 4.49
N SER A 55 -6.12 0.12 3.80
CA SER A 55 -5.79 1.34 3.05
C SER A 55 -5.29 2.46 3.96
N LEU A 56 -5.94 2.66 5.11
CA LEU A 56 -5.51 3.64 6.11
C LEU A 56 -4.17 3.26 6.72
N THR A 57 -3.93 1.97 6.95
CA THR A 57 -2.64 1.49 7.45
C THR A 57 -1.52 1.80 6.44
N LEU A 58 -1.74 1.53 5.15
CA LEU A 58 -0.78 1.88 4.10
C LEU A 58 -0.59 3.40 3.97
N ALA A 59 -1.67 4.17 4.10
CA ALA A 59 -1.60 5.63 4.14
C ALA A 59 -0.69 6.11 5.28
N PHE A 60 -0.85 5.57 6.49
CA PHE A 60 0.04 5.88 7.61
C PHE A 60 1.49 5.49 7.35
N VAL A 61 1.73 4.30 6.77
CA VAL A 61 3.09 3.90 6.39
C VAL A 61 3.72 4.92 5.43
N VAL A 62 2.99 5.35 4.40
CA VAL A 62 3.48 6.35 3.44
C VAL A 62 3.68 7.72 4.11
N LEU A 63 2.79 8.13 5.02
CA LEU A 63 2.91 9.38 5.75
C LEU A 63 4.12 9.38 6.69
N THR A 64 4.28 8.35 7.52
CA THR A 64 5.46 8.21 8.39
C THR A 64 6.73 8.17 7.57
N TRP A 65 6.74 7.39 6.48
CA TRP A 65 7.86 7.33 5.55
C TRP A 65 8.16 8.70 4.93
N SER A 66 7.14 9.50 4.64
CA SER A 66 7.31 10.86 4.12
C SER A 66 7.97 11.81 5.10
N ILE A 67 7.63 11.68 6.38
CA ILE A 67 8.17 12.52 7.45
C ILE A 67 9.62 12.12 7.77
N THR A 68 9.94 10.82 7.77
CA THR A 68 11.26 10.33 8.20
C THR A 68 12.32 10.35 7.09
N THR A 69 11.91 10.41 5.82
CA THR A 69 12.85 10.34 4.69
C THR A 69 13.44 11.71 4.39
N LYS A 70 14.76 11.77 4.21
CA LYS A 70 15.48 13.00 3.82
C LYS A 70 14.90 13.56 2.50
N SER A 71 14.81 14.88 2.41
CA SER A 71 14.20 15.60 1.27
C SER A 71 14.80 15.19 -0.09
N ASP A 72 16.11 14.97 -0.16
CA ASP A 72 16.78 14.54 -1.40
C ASP A 72 16.50 13.08 -1.78
N ALA A 73 16.31 12.21 -0.79
CA ALA A 73 16.06 10.80 -1.03
C ALA A 73 14.67 10.56 -1.66
N TRP A 74 13.69 11.42 -1.37
CA TRP A 74 12.33 11.33 -1.92
C TRP A 74 12.27 11.39 -3.45
N ARG A 75 13.20 12.10 -4.10
CA ARG A 75 13.21 12.28 -5.55
C ARG A 75 13.84 11.12 -6.30
N THR A 76 14.44 10.17 -5.59
CA THR A 76 15.08 9.02 -6.22
C THR A 76 14.04 8.16 -6.96
N LEU A 77 14.46 7.62 -8.11
CA LEU A 77 13.61 6.76 -8.94
C LEU A 77 13.11 5.54 -8.14
N HIS A 78 13.94 5.00 -7.24
CA HIS A 78 13.60 3.88 -6.38
C HIS A 78 12.42 4.19 -5.45
N ASN A 79 12.43 5.36 -4.81
CA ASN A 79 11.35 5.76 -3.90
C ASN A 79 10.07 6.08 -4.67
N ARG A 80 10.17 6.72 -5.84
CA ARG A 80 9.01 6.96 -6.71
C ARG A 80 8.37 5.65 -7.18
N VAL A 81 9.19 4.66 -7.55
CA VAL A 81 8.71 3.33 -7.93
C VAL A 81 8.05 2.63 -6.74
N ALA A 82 8.66 2.65 -5.56
CA ALA A 82 8.07 2.07 -4.35
C ALA A 82 6.70 2.69 -4.03
N LEU A 83 6.58 4.02 -4.10
CA LEU A 83 5.30 4.71 -3.89
C LEU A 83 4.26 4.33 -4.96
N SER A 84 4.68 4.24 -6.22
CA SER A 84 3.80 3.81 -7.31
C SER A 84 3.31 2.37 -7.14
N ILE A 85 4.13 1.48 -6.56
CA ILE A 85 3.74 0.10 -6.23
C ILE A 85 2.70 0.09 -5.11
N ILE A 86 2.92 0.88 -4.04
CA ILE A 86 1.96 0.96 -2.92
C ILE A 86 0.58 1.40 -3.41
N VAL A 87 0.53 2.50 -4.16
CA VAL A 87 -0.71 3.04 -4.71
C VAL A 87 -1.30 2.08 -5.75
N GLY A 88 -0.48 1.57 -6.66
CA GLY A 88 -0.92 0.68 -7.74
C GLY A 88 -1.51 -0.63 -7.23
N VAL A 89 -0.86 -1.29 -6.26
CA VAL A 89 -1.36 -2.54 -5.68
C VAL A 89 -2.65 -2.29 -4.91
N ALA A 90 -2.74 -1.24 -4.09
CA ALA A 90 -3.98 -0.90 -3.38
C ALA A 90 -5.13 -0.60 -4.36
N THR A 91 -4.85 0.12 -5.45
CA THR A 91 -5.80 0.42 -6.52
C THR A 91 -6.25 -0.86 -7.23
N LEU A 92 -5.33 -1.76 -7.56
CA LEU A 92 -5.64 -3.04 -8.21
C LEU A 92 -6.52 -3.93 -7.32
N VAL A 93 -6.28 -3.94 -6.00
CA VAL A 93 -7.13 -4.65 -5.04
C VAL A 93 -8.55 -4.08 -5.05
N ASP A 94 -8.73 -2.76 -5.11
CA ASP A 94 -10.07 -2.15 -5.22
C ASP A 94 -10.73 -2.47 -6.57
N LEU A 95 -10.02 -2.27 -7.70
CA LEU A 95 -10.53 -2.57 -9.03
C LEU A 95 -10.95 -4.04 -9.17
N SER A 96 -10.19 -4.96 -8.59
CA SER A 96 -10.50 -6.39 -8.66
C SER A 96 -11.90 -6.71 -8.15
N ARG A 97 -12.45 -5.92 -7.22
CA ARG A 97 -13.81 -6.09 -6.67
C ARG A 97 -14.92 -5.69 -7.63
N TYR A 98 -14.62 -4.87 -8.65
CA TYR A 98 -15.60 -4.47 -9.66
C TYR A 98 -15.67 -5.47 -10.82
N PHE A 99 -14.57 -6.20 -11.08
CA PHE A 99 -14.48 -7.13 -12.22
C PHE A 99 -14.65 -8.59 -11.83
N LEU A 100 -14.35 -8.98 -10.58
CA LEU A 100 -14.44 -10.37 -10.13
C LEU A 100 -15.83 -10.68 -9.54
N PRO A 101 -16.52 -11.76 -9.98
CA PRO A 101 -17.84 -12.15 -9.47
C PRO A 101 -17.83 -12.57 -8.00
N ASP A 102 -16.73 -13.21 -7.56
CA ASP A 102 -16.51 -13.61 -6.19
C ASP A 102 -15.35 -12.78 -5.60
N PRO A 103 -15.54 -12.13 -4.44
CA PRO A 103 -14.47 -11.38 -3.83
C PRO A 103 -13.38 -12.32 -3.28
N ILE A 104 -12.28 -12.45 -4.01
CA ILE A 104 -11.12 -13.27 -3.61
C ILE A 104 -10.43 -12.69 -2.36
N PHE A 105 -10.40 -11.37 -2.22
CA PHE A 105 -9.61 -10.69 -1.18
C PHE A 105 -10.45 -10.08 -0.04
N THR A 106 -11.73 -9.75 -0.26
CA THR A 106 -12.54 -9.01 0.74
C THR A 106 -14.03 -9.26 0.64
N ALA A 107 -14.62 -9.80 1.71
CA ALA A 107 -16.00 -10.30 1.73
C ALA A 107 -17.08 -9.22 1.57
N THR A 108 -16.77 -7.95 1.81
CA THR A 108 -17.76 -6.86 1.82
C THR A 108 -17.92 -6.14 0.47
N THR A 109 -19.09 -5.55 0.25
CA THR A 109 -19.41 -4.79 -0.97
C THR A 109 -18.35 -3.73 -1.27
N PRO A 110 -17.95 -3.56 -2.54
CA PRO A 110 -16.97 -2.55 -2.92
C PRO A 110 -17.42 -1.14 -2.47
N PRO A 111 -16.48 -0.26 -2.05
CA PRO A 111 -16.79 1.13 -1.79
C PRO A 111 -17.32 1.79 -3.07
N ASN A 112 -18.05 2.90 -2.95
CA ASN A 112 -18.44 3.65 -4.14
C ASN A 112 -17.18 4.26 -4.80
N ILE A 113 -17.09 4.22 -6.14
CA ILE A 113 -15.95 4.78 -6.90
C ILE A 113 -15.65 6.23 -6.52
N LEU A 114 -16.69 7.03 -6.21
CA LEU A 114 -16.54 8.40 -5.73
C LEU A 114 -15.84 8.47 -4.37
N GLN A 115 -16.17 7.56 -3.43
CA GLN A 115 -15.54 7.50 -2.12
C GLN A 115 -14.06 7.11 -2.24
N TYR A 116 -13.75 6.15 -3.12
CA TYR A 116 -12.37 5.79 -3.43
C TYR A 116 -11.58 6.98 -4.01
N LEU A 117 -12.15 7.69 -4.99
CA LEU A 117 -11.51 8.86 -5.60
C LEU A 117 -11.27 9.98 -4.59
N ILE A 118 -12.24 10.29 -3.73
CA ILE A 118 -12.10 11.29 -2.65
C ILE A 118 -10.97 10.88 -1.71
N PHE A 119 -10.87 9.60 -1.36
CA PHE A 119 -9.78 9.11 -0.52
C PHE A 119 -8.42 9.21 -1.21
N ALA A 120 -8.31 8.76 -2.46
CA ALA A 120 -7.06 8.82 -3.21
C ALA A 120 -6.56 10.26 -3.38
N VAL A 121 -7.47 11.19 -3.71
CA VAL A 121 -7.15 12.62 -3.85
C VAL A 121 -6.77 13.23 -2.51
N SER A 122 -7.53 12.96 -1.44
CA SER A 122 -7.21 13.50 -0.11
C SER A 122 -5.86 12.98 0.40
N LEU A 123 -5.57 11.68 0.23
CA LEU A 123 -4.29 11.10 0.58
C LEU A 123 -3.14 11.72 -0.23
N ALA A 124 -3.32 11.90 -1.55
CA ALA A 124 -2.33 12.56 -2.40
C ALA A 124 -2.06 14.00 -1.95
N VAL A 125 -3.11 14.77 -1.64
CA VAL A 125 -2.98 16.15 -1.14
C VAL A 125 -2.22 16.17 0.19
N VAL A 126 -2.55 15.28 1.13
CA VAL A 126 -1.87 15.20 2.42
C VAL A 126 -0.38 14.86 2.21
N ILE A 127 -0.06 13.86 1.40
CA ILE A 127 1.33 13.49 1.10
C ILE A 127 2.09 14.67 0.47
N LEU A 128 1.49 15.34 -0.51
CA LEU A 128 2.11 16.50 -1.17
C LEU A 128 2.33 17.66 -0.20
N LEU A 129 1.37 17.94 0.68
CA LEU A 129 1.51 18.97 1.72
C LEU A 129 2.65 18.63 2.69
N PHE A 130 2.75 17.38 3.14
CA PHE A 130 3.84 16.94 4.02
C PHE A 130 5.20 16.98 3.34
N VAL A 131 5.29 16.55 2.08
CA VAL A 131 6.52 16.65 1.29
C VAL A 131 6.92 18.12 1.06
N TRP A 132 5.94 19.02 0.89
CA TRP A 132 6.19 20.45 0.75
C TRP A 132 6.61 21.11 2.06
N LEU A 133 5.95 20.78 3.18
CA LEU A 133 6.27 21.30 4.51
C LEU A 133 7.65 20.82 4.98
N SER A 134 7.96 19.53 4.81
CA SER A 134 9.27 18.96 5.16
C SER A 134 10.41 19.59 4.37
N GLN A 135 10.21 19.92 3.09
CA GLN A 135 11.19 20.67 2.29
C GLN A 135 11.41 22.11 2.78
N ARG A 136 10.42 22.72 3.45
CA ARG A 136 10.57 24.06 4.03
C ARG A 136 11.19 24.05 5.42
N GLN A 137 11.00 22.97 6.18
CA GLN A 137 11.43 22.85 7.59
C GLN A 137 12.83 22.24 7.79
N THR A 138 13.61 21.98 6.74
CA THR A 138 15.01 21.52 6.85
C THR A 138 15.93 22.46 7.64
N TRP A 139 15.46 23.64 8.05
CA TRP A 139 16.21 24.62 8.85
C TRP A 139 16.07 24.49 10.38
N ILE A 140 15.13 23.70 10.92
CA ILE A 140 14.78 23.80 12.36
C ILE A 140 15.27 22.62 13.21
N LEU A 141 15.63 21.47 12.62
CA LEU A 141 15.98 20.26 13.40
C LEU A 141 17.49 19.97 13.54
N PHE A 142 18.36 20.88 13.07
CA PHE A 142 19.82 20.77 13.21
C PHE A 142 20.47 21.97 13.92
N ALA A 143 19.69 22.79 14.64
CA ALA A 143 20.19 23.87 15.48
C ALA A 143 20.32 23.42 16.93
#